data_AF-A0A2V6FF96-F1
#
_entry.id   AF-A0A2V6FF96-F1
#
_cell.length_a   1.000
_cell.length_b   1.000
_cell.length_c   1.000
_cell.angle_alpha   90.00
_cell.angle_beta   90.00
_cell.angle_gamma   90.00
#
_symmetry.space_group_name_H-M   'P 1'
#
loop_
_entity.id
_entity.type
_entity.pdbx_description
1 polymer ?
#
loop_
_entity_poly.entity_id
_entity_poly.type
_entity_poly.pdbx_seq_one_letter_code
_entity_poly.pdbx_strand_id
1 'polypeptide(L)'
;SLVCDAITILSDKWTDGNSTNSSRVANDTTINAAILAGIVPSDGSYYSGGLENFLRLMENWNSRILTFNGSLAALFPSRIATSPFGGAGVYSPPQQRAFSFDFNFKDVNKLPPGTPQLRTAIRAAWNMTQANSTQ
;
A
#
# COMPACT_ATOMS: atom_id res chain seq x y z
N SER A 1 -3.09 -10.53 -5.15
CA SER A 1 -2.30 -9.48 -4.49
C SER A 1 -1.57 -8.68 -5.55
N LEU A 2 -1.10 -7.48 -5.20
CA LEU A 2 -0.33 -6.60 -6.10
C LEU A 2 0.98 -6.20 -5.43
N VAL A 3 2.07 -6.22 -6.19
CA VAL A 3 3.40 -5.74 -5.77
C VAL A 3 3.89 -4.78 -6.84
N CYS A 4 4.17 -3.53 -6.47
CA CYS A 4 4.53 -2.48 -7.42
C CYS A 4 5.39 -1.39 -6.77
N ASP A 5 6.03 -0.52 -7.56
CA ASP A 5 6.75 0.64 -7.02
C ASP A 5 5.78 1.64 -6.37
N ALA A 6 4.67 1.92 -7.05
CA ALA A 6 3.54 2.69 -6.55
C ALA A 6 2.27 2.29 -7.31
N ILE A 7 1.10 2.56 -6.72
CA ILE A 7 -0.19 2.25 -7.31
C ILE A 7 -1.03 3.50 -7.51
N THR A 8 -1.67 3.57 -8.68
CA THR A 8 -2.67 4.59 -9.01
C THR A 8 -3.97 3.90 -9.36
N ILE A 9 -5.06 4.35 -8.76
CA ILE A 9 -6.40 3.82 -8.99
C ILE A 9 -7.11 4.68 -10.02
N LEU A 10 -7.71 3.99 -10.98
CA LEU A 10 -8.55 4.55 -12.03
C LEU A 10 -9.89 3.81 -11.98
N SER A 11 -10.98 4.56 -11.98
CA SER A 11 -12.34 4.05 -12.02
C SER A 11 -12.67 3.47 -13.40
N ASP A 12 -13.77 2.74 -13.50
CA ASP A 12 -14.29 2.19 -14.76
C ASP A 12 -14.68 3.28 -15.79
N LYS A 13 -14.78 4.53 -15.35
CA LYS A 13 -15.05 5.72 -16.18
C LYS A 13 -13.78 6.33 -16.77
N TRP A 14 -12.61 5.87 -16.35
CA TRP A 14 -11.35 6.37 -16.89
C TRP A 14 -11.28 6.13 -18.41
N THR A 15 -10.74 7.13 -19.10
CA THR A 15 -10.44 7.07 -20.53
C THR A 15 -9.11 7.75 -20.77
N ASP A 16 -8.20 7.11 -21.49
CA ASP A 16 -6.84 7.63 -21.69
C ASP A 16 -6.81 8.97 -22.42
N GLY A 17 -7.80 9.22 -23.29
CA GLY A 17 -7.99 10.51 -23.95
C GLY A 17 -8.27 11.67 -22.99
N ASN A 18 -8.69 11.39 -21.76
CA ASN A 18 -8.89 12.39 -20.71
C ASN A 18 -7.67 12.56 -19.80
N SER A 19 -6.53 11.92 -20.07
CA SER A 19 -5.29 12.07 -19.28
C SER A 19 -4.82 13.53 -19.15
N THR A 20 -5.09 14.38 -20.15
CA THR A 20 -4.76 15.82 -20.14
C THR A 20 -5.92 16.71 -19.70
N ASN A 21 -7.13 16.16 -19.55
CA ASN A 21 -8.34 16.91 -19.21
C ASN A 21 -8.37 17.24 -17.71
N SER A 22 -8.83 18.43 -17.34
CA SER A 22 -9.04 18.81 -15.93
C SER A 22 -10.31 18.20 -15.32
N SER A 23 -11.26 17.77 -16.15
CA SER A 23 -12.52 17.12 -15.73
C SER A 23 -12.45 15.62 -15.97
N ARG A 24 -12.00 14.88 -14.94
CA ARG A 24 -11.86 13.42 -14.97
C ARG A 24 -12.77 12.79 -13.92
N VAL A 25 -14.08 12.96 -14.04
CA VAL A 25 -15.03 12.54 -12.99
C VAL A 25 -15.02 11.02 -12.81
N ALA A 26 -14.66 10.55 -11.62
CA ALA A 26 -14.65 9.14 -11.25
C ALA A 26 -16.07 8.56 -11.06
N ASN A 27 -16.14 7.23 -11.09
CA ASN A 27 -17.25 6.45 -10.53
C ASN A 27 -16.86 5.83 -9.19
N ASP A 28 -17.87 5.47 -8.40
CA ASP A 28 -17.67 4.74 -7.14
C ASP A 28 -16.93 3.43 -7.43
N THR A 29 -15.84 3.20 -6.70
CA THR A 29 -14.92 2.10 -7.00
C THR A 29 -14.66 1.28 -5.75
N THR A 30 -14.74 -0.04 -5.87
CA THR A 30 -14.43 -0.98 -4.80
C THR A 30 -13.22 -1.83 -5.18
N ILE A 31 -12.23 -1.86 -4.30
CA ILE A 31 -10.99 -2.63 -4.48
C ILE A 31 -10.90 -3.68 -3.37
N ASN A 32 -10.73 -4.94 -3.76
CA ASN A 32 -10.46 -6.04 -2.83
C ASN A 32 -9.08 -6.63 -3.13
N ALA A 33 -8.05 -6.22 -2.38
CA ALA A 33 -6.68 -6.64 -2.65
C ALA A 33 -5.74 -6.50 -1.44
N ALA A 34 -4.77 -7.40 -1.35
CA ALA A 34 -3.53 -7.15 -0.60
C ALA A 34 -2.52 -6.45 -1.51
N ILE A 35 -2.02 -5.29 -1.10
CA ILE A 35 -1.14 -4.43 -1.89
C ILE A 35 0.13 -4.13 -1.09
N LEU A 36 1.28 -4.40 -1.72
CA LEU A 36 2.59 -3.99 -1.26
C LEU A 36 3.14 -2.97 -2.27
N ALA A 37 3.41 -1.76 -1.81
CA ALA A 37 3.91 -0.70 -2.66
C ALA A 37 4.87 0.24 -1.91
N GLY A 38 5.54 1.09 -2.66
CA GLY A 38 6.32 2.18 -2.11
C GLY A 38 5.49 3.44 -1.87
N ILE A 39 6.02 4.34 -1.04
CA ILE A 39 5.45 5.66 -0.77
C ILE A 39 6.54 6.74 -0.88
N VAL A 40 6.17 7.99 -1.10
CA VAL A 40 7.12 9.10 -0.95
C VAL A 40 7.25 9.38 0.55
N PRO A 41 8.43 9.25 1.18
CA PRO A 41 8.57 9.48 2.62
C PRO A 41 8.32 10.96 2.93
N SER A 42 7.71 11.24 4.08
CA SER A 42 7.68 12.62 4.59
C SER A 42 9.10 13.09 4.83
N ASP A 43 9.34 14.38 4.60
CA ASP A 43 10.54 15.05 5.07
C ASP A 43 10.17 16.25 5.94
N GLY A 44 11.15 17.03 6.38
CA GLY A 44 10.90 18.22 7.20
C GLY A 44 10.12 19.33 6.48
N SER A 45 9.88 19.21 5.18
CA SER A 45 9.23 20.22 4.33
C SER A 45 7.87 19.77 3.79
N TYR A 46 7.61 18.47 3.61
CA TYR A 46 6.32 17.96 3.17
C TYR A 46 5.94 16.62 3.82
N TYR A 47 4.64 16.36 3.84
CA TYR A 47 4.05 15.12 4.32
C TYR A 47 3.89 14.10 3.18
N SER A 48 4.11 12.81 3.45
CA SER A 48 3.91 11.73 2.47
C SER A 48 2.48 11.59 1.95
N GLY A 49 1.52 12.09 2.72
CA GLY A 49 0.09 11.82 2.51
C GLY A 49 -0.38 10.48 3.08
N GLY A 50 0.50 9.72 3.73
CA GLY A 50 0.14 8.54 4.51
C GLY A 50 -0.74 7.53 3.77
N LEU A 51 -1.77 7.05 4.46
CA LEU A 51 -2.75 6.11 3.93
C LEU A 51 -3.56 6.73 2.78
N GLU A 52 -3.84 8.03 2.86
CA GLU A 52 -4.62 8.77 1.89
C GLU A 52 -3.93 8.89 0.52
N ASN A 53 -2.59 8.85 0.50
CA ASN A 53 -1.77 8.90 -0.70
C ASN A 53 -1.15 7.55 -1.10
N PHE A 54 -1.28 6.52 -0.26
CA PHE A 54 -0.80 5.18 -0.60
C PHE A 54 -1.50 4.65 -1.86
N LEU A 55 -2.82 4.85 -1.95
CA LEU A 55 -3.59 4.67 -3.18
C LEU A 55 -3.68 6.02 -3.89
N ARG A 56 -2.86 6.23 -4.93
CA ARG A 56 -2.87 7.50 -5.66
C ARG A 56 -4.09 7.60 -6.55
N LEU A 57 -4.56 8.82 -6.73
CA LEU A 57 -5.77 9.14 -7.50
C LEU A 57 -5.46 10.24 -8.51
N MET A 58 -6.05 10.13 -9.70
CA MET A 58 -5.94 11.15 -10.75
C MET A 58 -7.30 11.69 -11.17
N GLU A 59 -8.40 11.05 -10.80
CA GLU A 59 -9.76 11.45 -11.14
C GLU A 59 -10.39 12.40 -10.11
N ASN A 60 -11.44 13.11 -10.48
CA ASN A 60 -12.28 13.88 -9.58
C ASN A 60 -13.27 12.94 -8.88
N TRP A 61 -13.07 12.76 -7.58
CA TRP A 61 -13.90 11.92 -6.71
C TRP A 61 -14.91 12.70 -5.88
N ASN A 62 -15.22 13.94 -6.24
CA ASN A 62 -16.24 14.71 -5.54
C ASN A 62 -17.59 13.99 -5.59
N SER A 63 -18.23 13.84 -4.42
CA SER A 63 -19.46 13.04 -4.26
C SER A 63 -19.33 11.58 -4.72
N ARG A 64 -18.10 11.03 -4.68
CA ARG A 64 -17.80 9.62 -4.97
C ARG A 64 -17.16 8.92 -3.78
N ILE A 65 -17.33 7.61 -3.73
CA ILE A 65 -16.80 6.74 -2.69
C ILE A 65 -15.70 5.85 -3.28
N LEU A 66 -14.55 5.83 -2.61
CA LEU A 66 -13.51 4.84 -2.84
C LEU A 66 -13.53 3.84 -1.68
N THR A 67 -13.95 2.61 -1.98
CA THR A 67 -13.99 1.51 -1.03
C THR A 67 -12.77 0.62 -1.23
N PHE A 68 -12.07 0.31 -0.14
CA PHE A 68 -10.95 -0.62 -0.14
C PHE A 68 -11.13 -1.63 0.99
N ASN A 69 -11.15 -2.92 0.65
CA ASN A 69 -11.12 -4.00 1.64
C ASN A 69 -9.87 -4.84 1.39
N GLY A 70 -8.94 -4.84 2.34
CA GLY A 70 -7.72 -5.64 2.15
C GLY A 70 -6.59 -5.32 3.11
N SER A 71 -5.36 -5.33 2.62
CA SER A 71 -4.17 -4.98 3.40
C SER A 71 -3.24 -4.13 2.56
N LEU A 72 -2.68 -3.08 3.17
CA LEU A 72 -1.71 -2.19 2.55
C LEU A 72 -0.39 -2.27 3.32
N ALA A 73 0.70 -2.54 2.62
CA ALA A 73 2.05 -2.60 3.19
C ALA A 73 2.98 -1.64 2.45
N ALA A 74 3.43 -0.60 3.16
CA ALA A 74 4.45 0.34 2.70
C ALA A 74 5.83 -0.12 3.20
N LEU A 75 6.65 -0.69 2.32
CA LEU A 75 7.95 -1.25 2.72
C LEU A 75 9.17 -0.45 2.26
N PHE A 76 9.01 0.43 1.28
CA PHE A 76 10.14 1.15 0.69
C PHE A 76 9.73 2.53 0.14
N PRO A 77 10.70 3.45 -0.04
CA PRO A 77 10.47 4.68 -0.80
C PRO A 77 10.23 4.38 -2.29
N SER A 78 9.17 4.95 -2.88
CA SER A 78 8.93 4.83 -4.33
C SER A 78 10.07 5.48 -5.12
N ARG A 79 10.51 4.83 -6.21
CA ARG A 79 11.61 5.29 -7.07
C ARG A 79 11.14 5.92 -8.38
N ILE A 80 9.92 5.60 -8.83
CA ILE A 80 9.38 6.12 -10.09
C ILE A 80 8.49 7.31 -9.83
N ALA A 81 7.55 7.19 -8.89
CA ALA A 81 6.58 8.22 -8.67
C ALA A 81 6.87 8.92 -7.34
N THR A 82 7.72 9.92 -7.43
CA THR A 82 8.45 10.59 -6.35
C THR A 82 7.86 11.94 -5.96
N SER A 83 6.78 12.38 -6.60
CA SER A 83 6.13 13.67 -6.30
C SER A 83 5.56 13.68 -4.89
N PRO A 84 5.86 14.71 -4.07
CA PRO A 84 5.22 14.93 -2.78
C PRO A 84 3.70 14.98 -2.88
N PHE A 85 3.04 14.61 -1.78
CA PHE A 85 1.60 14.78 -1.63
C PHE A 85 1.23 16.26 -1.42
N GLY A 86 0.01 16.64 -1.78
CA GLY A 86 -0.55 17.98 -1.50
C GLY A 86 -0.43 19.00 -2.62
N GLY A 87 -0.05 18.59 -3.84
CA GLY A 87 -0.11 19.47 -5.01
C GLY A 87 -1.53 19.97 -5.30
N ALA A 88 -1.68 21.27 -5.53
CA ALA A 88 -2.97 21.86 -5.87
C ALA A 88 -3.41 21.45 -7.28
N GLY A 89 -4.72 21.24 -7.48
CA GLY A 89 -5.30 20.97 -8.80
C GLY A 89 -4.98 19.60 -9.42
N VAL A 90 -4.41 18.67 -8.64
CA VAL A 90 -4.10 17.31 -9.15
C VAL A 90 -5.38 16.48 -9.29
N TYR A 91 -6.19 16.43 -8.23
CA TYR A 91 -7.46 15.71 -8.18
C TYR A 91 -8.35 16.26 -7.06
N SER A 92 -9.65 15.94 -7.09
CA SER A 92 -10.55 16.19 -5.95
C SER A 92 -10.69 14.91 -5.14
N PRO A 93 -10.43 14.94 -3.82
CA PRO A 93 -10.46 13.74 -3.00
C PRO A 93 -11.87 13.15 -2.89
N PRO A 94 -11.99 11.83 -2.65
CA PRO A 94 -13.28 11.18 -2.46
C PRO A 94 -14.01 11.75 -1.25
N GLN A 95 -15.34 11.82 -1.34
CA GLN A 95 -16.18 12.22 -0.21
C GLN A 95 -15.95 11.28 0.98
N GLN A 96 -15.72 10.00 0.70
CA GLN A 96 -15.42 8.99 1.70
C GLN A 96 -14.35 8.02 1.18
N ARG A 97 -13.31 7.80 2.01
CA ARG A 97 -12.39 6.67 1.90
C ARG A 97 -12.87 5.56 2.83
N ALA A 98 -13.65 4.62 2.30
CA ALA A 98 -14.18 3.49 3.07
C ALA A 98 -13.14 2.35 3.10
N PHE A 99 -12.08 2.54 3.89
CA PHE A 99 -10.95 1.61 3.96
C PHE A 99 -11.11 0.66 5.14
N SER A 100 -11.07 -0.64 4.87
CA SER A 100 -11.21 -1.69 5.86
C SER A 100 -10.10 -2.74 5.68
N PHE A 101 -9.71 -3.36 6.79
CA PHE A 101 -8.75 -4.45 6.78
C PHE A 101 -9.47 -5.80 6.59
N ASP A 102 -9.00 -6.62 5.64
CA ASP A 102 -9.53 -7.99 5.47
C ASP A 102 -8.91 -8.93 6.51
N PHE A 103 -9.74 -9.41 7.44
CA PHE A 103 -9.33 -10.31 8.51
C PHE A 103 -8.75 -11.65 8.05
N ASN A 104 -9.02 -12.09 6.80
CA ASN A 104 -8.37 -13.28 6.27
C ASN A 104 -6.84 -13.14 6.24
N PHE A 105 -6.29 -11.92 6.14
CA PHE A 105 -4.85 -11.69 6.17
C PHE A 105 -4.22 -11.80 7.57
N LYS A 106 -4.99 -12.18 8.60
CA LYS A 106 -4.44 -12.63 9.89
C LYS A 106 -4.07 -14.11 9.89
N ASP A 107 -4.64 -14.90 8.98
CA ASP A 107 -4.36 -16.33 8.87
C ASP A 107 -3.22 -16.55 7.88
N VAL A 108 -2.13 -17.16 8.36
CA VAL A 108 -0.92 -17.44 7.57
C VAL A 108 -1.22 -18.29 6.33
N ASN A 109 -2.24 -19.15 6.39
CA ASN A 109 -2.62 -20.03 5.28
C ASN A 109 -3.46 -19.31 4.22
N LYS A 110 -3.94 -18.11 4.51
CA LYS A 110 -4.72 -17.26 3.60
C LYS A 110 -3.93 -16.06 3.10
N LEU A 111 -2.65 -15.96 3.46
CA LEU A 111 -1.76 -14.95 2.93
C LEU A 111 -1.48 -15.22 1.45
N PRO A 112 -1.50 -14.17 0.61
CA PRO A 112 -1.05 -14.31 -0.77
C PRO A 112 0.40 -14.82 -0.85
N PRO A 113 0.77 -15.56 -1.90
CA PRO A 113 2.16 -15.93 -2.15
C PRO A 113 3.07 -14.69 -2.16
N GLY A 114 4.24 -14.80 -1.53
CA GLY A 114 5.21 -13.70 -1.47
C GLY A 114 4.91 -12.63 -0.41
N THR A 115 3.94 -12.84 0.48
CA THR A 115 3.74 -11.93 1.62
C THR A 115 5.02 -11.86 2.47
N PRO A 116 5.53 -10.65 2.76
CA PRO A 116 6.70 -10.47 3.60
C PRO A 116 6.46 -11.07 4.99
N GLN A 117 7.43 -11.86 5.46
CA GLN A 117 7.38 -12.48 6.78
C GLN A 117 8.55 -11.99 7.61
N LEU A 118 8.27 -11.54 8.83
CA LEU A 118 9.30 -11.31 9.83
C LEU A 118 9.87 -12.68 10.25
N ARG A 119 11.19 -12.84 10.14
CA ARG A 119 11.89 -14.05 10.57
C ARG A 119 13.00 -13.67 11.53
N THR A 120 13.11 -14.42 12.62
CA THR A 120 14.19 -14.27 13.61
C THR A 120 15.21 -15.38 13.40
N ALA A 121 16.47 -15.00 13.19
CA ALA A 121 17.58 -15.96 13.20
C ALA A 121 18.09 -16.11 14.63
N ILE A 122 18.15 -17.35 15.13
CA ILE A 122 18.73 -17.67 16.44
C ILE A 122 20.05 -18.39 16.20
N ARG A 123 21.13 -17.89 16.81
CA ARG A 123 22.43 -18.58 16.85
C ARG A 123 22.57 -19.27 18.20
N ALA A 124 22.83 -20.58 18.17
CA ALA A 124 23.14 -21.37 19.36
C ALA A 124 24.44 -22.16 19.13
N ALA A 125 25.16 -22.45 20.21
CA ALA A 125 26.35 -23.30 20.18
C ALA A 125 25.97 -24.73 20.59
N TRP A 126 26.55 -25.72 19.91
CA TRP A 126 26.46 -27.11 20.35
C TRP A 126 27.44 -27.31 21.51
N ASN A 127 26.92 -27.49 22.73
CA ASN A 127 27.72 -28.02 23.84
C ASN A 127 27.59 -29.54 23.84
N MET A 128 28.65 -30.24 23.46
CA MET A 128 28.79 -31.66 23.76
C MET A 128 29.38 -31.78 25.16
N THR A 129 28.65 -32.36 26.10
CA THR A 129 29.21 -32.78 27.39
C THR A 129 30.17 -33.95 27.13
N GLN A 130 31.39 -33.86 27.67
CA GLN A 130 32.35 -34.95 27.60
C GLN A 130 31.81 -36.15 28.37
N ALA A 131 31.80 -37.34 27.77
CA ALA A 131 31.50 -38.56 28.50
C ALA A 131 32.60 -38.78 29.57
N ASN A 132 32.19 -38.95 30.83
CA ASN A 132 33.01 -39.37 31.99
C ASN A 132 33.95 -38.33 32.64
N SER A 133 33.53 -37.08 32.88
CA SER A 133 34.25 -36.21 33.84
C SER A 133 33.80 -36.47 35.28
N THR A 134 34.52 -37.31 36.03
CA THR A 134 34.36 -37.46 37.49
C THR A 134 35.12 -36.35 38.22
N GLN A 135 34.48 -35.76 39.24
CA GLN A 135 35.03 -34.76 40.17
C GLN A 135 36.18 -35.32 41.01
#